data_AF-A0A934AKM4-F1
#
_entry.id   AF-A0A934AKM4-F1
#
_cell.length_a   1.000
_cell.length_b   1.000
_cell.length_c   1.000
_cell.angle_alpha   90.00
_cell.angle_beta   90.00
_cell.angle_gamma   90.00
#
_symmetry.space_group_name_H-M   'P 1'
#
loop_
_entity.id
_entity.type
_entity.pdbx_description
1 polymer ?
#
loop_
_entity_poly.entity_id
_entity_poly.type
_entity_poly.pdbx_seq_one_letter_code
_entity_poly.pdbx_strand_id
1 'polypeptide(L)'
;MSRRLFCLFLALAWLNASLPFEASAAVVRAASAAAKSPLAMAGGMIDASLPGLSSGNLLVPSWSNGSLSLIAPDLQDLKAPPLLQGQAVPSLLDPRRAAVLADRAMAADSPAMAEAAALKGVSEAVSAEPTAILERVNSVLKDFTPEDLQKLSDEDLSSLSSVVMDGLAGFKAGKREYHQGMATLARVRTEKLLAKRGQELDKYEPYKAVKDMQAVPVYIHGTSERVKTVRPKAEEGVASKQDLTSPRAVFRHYTTKEGLEAILSSKALLNGYLPYIELIVYVARYIYEDLSGVFLTVPEASGRDVGVPPEQRYYVDLELPKGFSLIQPDPIYPIFLVPLPGRTRGWIADAYRKWMKGEDLSPEQEAQAKRLDQEGGPGPDLALPIKVVGHGEVK
;
A
#
# COMPACT_ATOMS: atom_id res chain seq x y z
N MET A 1 -19.92 -9.21 7.47
CA MET A 1 -19.08 -8.43 6.53
C MET A 1 -19.39 -6.95 6.67
N SER A 2 -18.38 -6.06 6.76
CA SER A 2 -18.62 -4.62 6.90
C SER A 2 -19.02 -3.98 5.55
N ARG A 3 -19.85 -2.94 5.61
CA ARG A 3 -20.35 -2.17 4.44
C ARG A 3 -19.22 -1.66 3.51
N ARG A 4 -18.00 -1.47 4.04
CA ARG A 4 -16.84 -0.92 3.32
C ARG A 4 -16.06 -1.98 2.53
N LEU A 5 -16.00 -3.22 3.02
CA LEU A 5 -15.39 -4.32 2.28
C LEU A 5 -16.16 -4.57 0.97
N PHE A 6 -17.49 -4.40 1.00
CA PHE A 6 -18.33 -4.46 -0.18
C PHE A 6 -18.10 -3.28 -1.15
N CYS A 7 -17.81 -2.08 -0.65
CA CYS A 7 -17.51 -0.93 -1.52
C CYS A 7 -16.17 -1.11 -2.25
N LEU A 8 -15.14 -1.59 -1.55
CA LEU A 8 -13.87 -1.97 -2.17
C LEU A 8 -14.10 -3.03 -3.25
N PHE A 9 -14.94 -4.01 -2.92
CA PHE A 9 -15.30 -5.08 -3.82
C PHE A 9 -16.09 -4.61 -5.06
N LEU A 10 -17.10 -3.74 -4.87
CA LEU A 10 -17.85 -3.13 -5.98
C LEU A 10 -16.97 -2.27 -6.87
N ALA A 11 -16.00 -1.55 -6.29
CA ALA A 11 -15.03 -0.80 -7.07
C ALA A 11 -14.15 -1.73 -7.91
N LEU A 12 -13.66 -2.84 -7.36
CA LEU A 12 -12.91 -3.86 -8.10
C LEU A 12 -13.77 -4.56 -9.18
N ALA A 13 -15.05 -4.82 -8.89
CA ALA A 13 -15.99 -5.44 -9.84
C ALA A 13 -16.38 -4.49 -10.99
N TRP A 14 -16.69 -3.22 -10.69
CA TRP A 14 -17.01 -2.19 -11.67
C TRP A 14 -15.81 -1.88 -12.58
N LEU A 15 -14.61 -1.88 -12.00
CA LEU A 15 -13.38 -1.65 -12.74
C LEU A 15 -13.09 -2.77 -13.74
N ASN A 16 -13.35 -4.03 -13.37
CA ASN A 16 -13.30 -5.14 -14.31
C ASN A 16 -14.39 -5.09 -15.39
N ALA A 17 -15.57 -4.53 -15.08
CA ALA A 17 -16.63 -4.31 -16.06
C ALA A 17 -16.34 -3.18 -17.07
N SER A 18 -15.34 -2.34 -16.78
CA SER A 18 -14.98 -1.14 -17.57
C SER A 18 -13.82 -1.38 -18.56
N LEU A 19 -13.29 -2.62 -18.60
CA LEU A 19 -12.26 -3.04 -19.55
C LEU A 19 -12.90 -3.46 -20.90
N PRO A 20 -12.18 -3.36 -22.04
CA PRO A 20 -12.77 -3.46 -23.38
C PRO A 20 -13.49 -4.79 -23.69
N PHE A 21 -14.45 -4.67 -24.61
CA PHE A 21 -15.69 -5.42 -24.75
C PHE A 21 -15.59 -6.75 -25.55
N GLU A 22 -14.72 -7.69 -25.16
CA GLU A 22 -14.62 -9.02 -25.84
C GLU A 22 -14.97 -10.25 -24.97
N ALA A 23 -15.80 -10.09 -23.94
CA ALA A 23 -16.33 -11.21 -23.16
C ALA A 23 -17.88 -11.23 -23.08
N SER A 24 -18.59 -10.93 -24.17
CA SER A 24 -20.05 -10.71 -24.12
C SER A 24 -20.88 -11.97 -23.81
N ALA A 25 -20.41 -13.19 -24.12
CA ALA A 25 -21.12 -14.43 -23.81
C ALA A 25 -20.95 -14.89 -22.34
N ALA A 26 -19.81 -14.58 -21.72
CA ALA A 26 -19.53 -14.87 -20.31
C ALA A 26 -20.21 -13.85 -19.39
N VAL A 27 -20.27 -12.58 -19.80
CA VAL A 27 -20.96 -11.48 -19.09
C VAL A 27 -22.47 -11.73 -19.00
N VAL A 28 -23.11 -12.29 -20.03
CA VAL A 28 -24.55 -12.63 -20.00
C VAL A 28 -24.83 -13.86 -19.09
N ARG A 29 -23.90 -14.82 -18.99
CA ARG A 29 -24.00 -15.92 -18.00
C ARG A 29 -23.72 -15.43 -16.58
N ALA A 30 -22.79 -14.49 -16.40
CA ALA A 30 -22.52 -13.82 -15.14
C ALA A 30 -23.71 -12.96 -14.67
N ALA A 31 -24.45 -12.33 -15.59
CA ALA A 31 -25.67 -11.57 -15.28
C ALA A 31 -26.84 -12.47 -14.80
N SER A 32 -26.90 -13.73 -15.26
CA SER A 32 -27.85 -14.74 -14.73
C SER A 32 -27.45 -15.25 -13.33
N ALA A 33 -26.14 -15.35 -13.05
CA ALA A 33 -25.60 -15.69 -11.73
C ALA A 33 -25.63 -14.51 -10.72
N ALA A 34 -25.68 -13.26 -11.21
CA ALA A 34 -25.77 -12.03 -10.41
C ALA A 34 -27.05 -11.95 -9.56
N ALA A 35 -28.06 -12.78 -9.84
CA ALA A 35 -29.23 -12.95 -8.98
C ALA A 35 -28.90 -13.59 -7.62
N LYS A 36 -27.67 -14.07 -7.38
CA LYS A 36 -27.26 -14.73 -6.13
C LYS A 36 -25.95 -14.23 -5.49
N SER A 37 -25.02 -13.60 -6.21
CA SER A 37 -23.81 -13.00 -5.60
C SER A 37 -23.03 -12.09 -6.57
N PRO A 38 -22.84 -10.78 -6.26
CA PRO A 38 -21.93 -9.87 -6.97
C PRO A 38 -20.46 -10.28 -6.90
N LEU A 39 -20.10 -11.18 -5.97
CA LEU A 39 -18.73 -11.64 -5.74
C LEU A 39 -18.28 -12.74 -6.71
N ALA A 40 -19.19 -13.63 -7.07
CA ALA A 40 -19.01 -14.55 -8.19
C ALA A 40 -18.81 -13.80 -9.53
N MET A 41 -19.32 -12.56 -9.63
CA MET A 41 -19.16 -11.71 -10.81
C MET A 41 -17.72 -11.17 -10.93
N ALA A 42 -17.10 -10.62 -9.87
CA ALA A 42 -15.71 -10.19 -10.00
C ALA A 42 -14.74 -11.36 -10.14
N GLY A 43 -14.99 -12.51 -9.50
CA GLY A 43 -14.20 -13.73 -9.73
C GLY A 43 -14.27 -14.16 -11.20
N GLY A 44 -15.47 -14.24 -11.77
CA GLY A 44 -15.66 -14.55 -13.19
C GLY A 44 -15.16 -13.46 -14.16
N MET A 45 -15.11 -12.20 -13.73
CA MET A 45 -14.58 -11.09 -14.53
C MET A 45 -13.05 -10.98 -14.48
N ILE A 46 -12.41 -11.33 -13.35
CA ILE A 46 -10.94 -11.47 -13.25
C ILE A 46 -10.49 -12.61 -14.17
N ASP A 47 -11.17 -13.75 -14.13
CA ASP A 47 -10.92 -14.89 -15.03
C ASP A 47 -11.13 -14.53 -16.51
N ALA A 48 -12.14 -13.70 -16.82
CA ALA A 48 -12.40 -13.22 -18.17
C ALA A 48 -11.41 -12.15 -18.66
N SER A 49 -10.79 -11.38 -17.75
CA SER A 49 -9.79 -10.35 -18.07
C SER A 49 -8.36 -10.89 -18.22
N LEU A 50 -8.14 -12.17 -17.93
CA LEU A 50 -6.85 -12.87 -18.06
C LEU A 50 -6.96 -14.02 -19.08
N PRO A 51 -7.01 -13.75 -20.40
CA PRO A 51 -7.06 -14.81 -21.39
C PRO A 51 -5.73 -15.61 -21.37
N GLY A 52 -5.77 -16.86 -20.90
CA GLY A 52 -4.68 -17.83 -21.12
C GLY A 52 -4.11 -18.57 -19.90
N LEU A 53 -4.62 -18.36 -18.68
CA LEU A 53 -4.12 -19.05 -17.47
C LEU A 53 -5.04 -20.14 -16.90
N SER A 54 -6.16 -20.45 -17.57
CA SER A 54 -7.00 -21.59 -17.17
C SER A 54 -6.29 -22.91 -17.45
N SER A 55 -6.11 -23.67 -16.38
CA SER A 55 -5.49 -24.99 -16.33
C SER A 55 -6.23 -25.99 -17.21
N GLY A 56 -5.52 -26.70 -18.11
CA GLY A 56 -6.02 -27.95 -18.71
C GLY A 56 -6.02 -28.02 -20.24
N ASN A 57 -4.86 -27.87 -20.90
CA ASN A 57 -4.64 -28.48 -22.22
C ASN A 57 -4.06 -29.89 -22.03
N LEU A 58 -4.93 -30.84 -21.63
CA LEU A 58 -4.71 -32.25 -21.91
C LEU A 58 -5.52 -32.60 -23.16
N LEU A 59 -4.79 -32.85 -24.23
CA LEU A 59 -5.27 -33.30 -25.53
C LEU A 59 -6.13 -34.56 -25.37
N VAL A 60 -7.42 -34.47 -25.71
CA VAL A 60 -8.23 -35.63 -26.08
C VAL A 60 -8.78 -35.38 -27.49
N PRO A 61 -8.52 -36.26 -28.47
CA PRO A 61 -9.14 -36.15 -29.78
C PRO A 61 -10.49 -36.85 -29.74
N SER A 62 -11.57 -36.17 -30.14
CA SER A 62 -12.80 -36.86 -30.54
C SER A 62 -13.35 -36.31 -31.84
N TRP A 63 -13.57 -37.23 -32.77
CA TRP A 63 -14.15 -37.03 -34.09
C TRP A 63 -15.66 -36.74 -34.07
N SER A 64 -16.11 -36.20 -35.20
CA SER A 64 -17.40 -36.41 -35.89
C SER A 64 -18.53 -35.36 -35.75
N ASN A 65 -18.82 -34.77 -36.91
CA ASN A 65 -20.09 -34.50 -37.58
C ASN A 65 -21.30 -33.96 -36.79
N GLY A 66 -21.77 -32.78 -37.19
CA GLY A 66 -23.11 -32.30 -36.89
C GLY A 66 -23.34 -30.86 -37.36
N SER A 67 -23.75 -30.71 -38.60
CA SER A 67 -24.20 -29.45 -39.22
C SER A 67 -25.36 -28.84 -38.44
N LEU A 68 -25.33 -27.53 -38.18
CA LEU A 68 -26.52 -26.67 -38.11
C LEU A 68 -26.10 -25.22 -38.37
N SER A 69 -26.52 -24.74 -39.54
CA SER A 69 -26.43 -23.37 -40.01
C SER A 69 -27.49 -22.51 -39.31
N LEU A 70 -27.05 -21.43 -38.66
CA LEU A 70 -27.91 -20.33 -38.26
C LEU A 70 -27.26 -19.02 -38.73
N ILE A 71 -28.06 -18.28 -39.48
CA ILE A 71 -27.78 -17.05 -40.21
C ILE A 71 -27.31 -15.98 -39.20
N ALA A 72 -26.04 -15.59 -39.28
CA ALA A 72 -25.54 -14.35 -38.67
C ALA A 72 -25.53 -13.26 -39.75
N PRO A 73 -26.05 -12.04 -39.47
CA PRO A 73 -25.88 -10.92 -40.37
C PRO A 73 -24.40 -10.53 -40.46
N ASP A 74 -24.05 -10.05 -41.64
CA ASP A 74 -22.74 -9.62 -42.08
C ASP A 74 -22.07 -8.65 -41.08
N LEU A 75 -21.08 -9.15 -40.34
CA LEU A 75 -20.20 -8.39 -39.43
C LEU A 75 -18.80 -8.24 -40.04
N GLN A 76 -18.68 -8.20 -41.37
CA GLN A 76 -17.38 -8.12 -42.04
C GLN A 76 -16.74 -6.72 -42.06
N ASP A 77 -17.40 -5.68 -41.54
CA ASP A 77 -16.88 -4.30 -41.56
C ASP A 77 -16.61 -3.66 -40.20
N LEU A 78 -16.67 -4.41 -39.09
CA LEU A 78 -16.07 -3.95 -37.83
C LEU A 78 -14.57 -4.21 -37.89
N LYS A 79 -13.82 -3.26 -38.47
CA LYS A 79 -12.40 -3.11 -38.16
C LYS A 79 -12.28 -3.01 -36.65
N ALA A 80 -11.78 -4.07 -36.01
CA ALA A 80 -11.33 -3.98 -34.63
C ALA A 80 -10.42 -2.74 -34.53
N PRO A 81 -10.65 -1.83 -33.56
CA PRO A 81 -9.69 -0.77 -33.32
C PRO A 81 -8.31 -1.41 -33.16
N PRO A 82 -7.22 -0.78 -33.65
CA PRO A 82 -5.89 -1.35 -33.53
C PRO A 82 -5.69 -1.71 -32.06
N LEU A 83 -5.62 -3.02 -31.79
CA LEU A 83 -5.25 -3.53 -30.48
C LEU A 83 -3.96 -2.81 -30.12
N LEU A 84 -3.91 -2.24 -28.91
CA LEU A 84 -2.69 -1.72 -28.30
C LEU A 84 -1.74 -2.91 -28.04
N GLN A 85 -1.25 -3.53 -29.12
CA GLN A 85 -0.29 -4.61 -29.11
C GLN A 85 1.02 -4.03 -28.57
N GLY A 86 1.30 -4.31 -27.30
CA GLY A 86 2.54 -3.92 -26.64
C GLY A 86 2.38 -2.95 -25.47
N GLN A 87 1.17 -2.50 -25.13
CA GLN A 87 0.99 -1.87 -23.82
C GLN A 87 1.05 -2.96 -22.74
N ALA A 88 2.13 -2.96 -21.97
CA ALA A 88 2.26 -3.83 -20.81
C ALA A 88 1.02 -3.60 -19.94
N VAL A 89 0.23 -4.66 -19.72
CA VAL A 89 -0.83 -4.60 -18.71
C VAL A 89 -0.11 -4.40 -17.40
N PRO A 90 -0.27 -3.23 -16.77
CA PRO A 90 0.51 -2.90 -15.60
C PRO A 90 0.16 -3.84 -14.46
N SER A 91 1.13 -4.06 -13.57
CA SER A 91 1.03 -4.94 -12.40
C SER A 91 0.12 -4.35 -11.31
N LEU A 92 -1.01 -3.76 -11.69
CA LEU A 92 -1.89 -2.93 -10.85
C LEU A 92 -2.59 -3.69 -9.73
N LEU A 93 -2.69 -5.02 -9.84
CA LEU A 93 -3.06 -5.89 -8.72
C LEU A 93 -2.53 -7.29 -8.98
N ASP A 94 -1.77 -7.85 -8.03
CA ASP A 94 -1.38 -9.27 -8.08
C ASP A 94 -2.66 -10.13 -8.16
N PRO A 95 -2.88 -10.91 -9.24
CA PRO A 95 -4.08 -11.73 -9.39
C PRO A 95 -4.32 -12.67 -8.21
N ARG A 96 -3.26 -13.11 -7.53
CA ARG A 96 -3.36 -14.00 -6.36
C ARG A 96 -3.91 -13.26 -5.14
N ARG A 97 -3.53 -12.00 -4.93
CA ARG A 97 -4.12 -11.15 -3.88
C ARG A 97 -5.58 -10.87 -4.18
N ALA A 98 -5.88 -10.56 -5.45
CA ALA A 98 -7.25 -10.33 -5.90
C ALA A 98 -8.14 -11.56 -5.65
N ALA A 99 -7.66 -12.76 -5.99
CA ALA A 99 -8.36 -14.01 -5.76
C ALA A 99 -8.65 -14.24 -4.27
N VAL A 100 -7.66 -14.05 -3.38
CA VAL A 100 -7.87 -14.18 -1.93
C VAL A 100 -8.93 -13.20 -1.41
N LEU A 101 -8.90 -11.94 -1.86
CA LEU A 101 -9.90 -10.95 -1.45
C LEU A 101 -11.30 -11.32 -1.96
N ALA A 102 -11.39 -11.85 -3.19
CA ALA A 102 -12.64 -12.32 -3.77
C ALA A 102 -13.20 -13.53 -2.99
N ASP A 103 -12.37 -14.55 -2.71
CA ASP A 103 -12.77 -15.74 -1.96
C ASP A 103 -13.25 -15.40 -0.55
N ARG A 104 -12.49 -14.55 0.17
CA ARG A 104 -12.84 -14.09 1.52
C ARG A 104 -14.16 -13.34 1.53
N ALA A 105 -14.41 -12.55 0.50
CA ALA A 105 -15.64 -11.80 0.38
C ALA A 105 -16.82 -12.69 -0.05
N MET A 106 -16.62 -13.70 -0.91
CA MET A 106 -17.63 -14.72 -1.26
C MET A 106 -18.08 -15.54 -0.04
N ALA A 107 -17.13 -15.89 0.84
CA ALA A 107 -17.41 -16.65 2.06
C ALA A 107 -18.16 -15.82 3.12
N ALA A 108 -18.17 -14.49 3.00
CA ALA A 108 -18.81 -13.61 3.95
C ALA A 108 -20.32 -13.47 3.62
N ASP A 109 -21.09 -14.53 3.86
CA ASP A 109 -22.56 -14.60 3.74
C ASP A 109 -23.25 -13.57 4.65
N SER A 110 -23.32 -12.31 4.22
CA SER A 110 -23.73 -11.19 5.08
C SER A 110 -24.82 -10.33 4.43
N PRO A 111 -26.03 -10.23 5.02
CA PRO A 111 -27.11 -9.34 4.54
C PRO A 111 -26.72 -7.85 4.49
N ALA A 112 -25.57 -7.48 5.07
CA ALA A 112 -24.93 -6.17 4.95
C ALA A 112 -24.64 -5.71 3.50
N MET A 113 -24.59 -6.63 2.53
CA MET A 113 -24.38 -6.29 1.12
C MET A 113 -25.56 -5.56 0.47
N ALA A 114 -26.79 -5.89 0.86
CA ALA A 114 -27.99 -5.20 0.38
C ALA A 114 -28.07 -3.75 0.92
N GLU A 115 -27.56 -3.53 2.13
CA GLU A 115 -27.58 -2.21 2.78
C GLU A 115 -26.46 -1.29 2.27
N ALA A 116 -25.32 -1.87 1.88
CA ALA A 116 -24.20 -1.11 1.34
C ALA A 116 -24.44 -0.60 -0.10
N ALA A 117 -25.26 -1.29 -0.90
CA ALA A 117 -25.72 -0.79 -2.20
C ALA A 117 -26.66 0.45 -2.08
N ALA A 118 -27.24 0.69 -0.90
CA ALA A 118 -28.21 1.78 -0.66
C ALA A 118 -27.58 3.09 -0.15
N LEU A 119 -26.26 3.16 0.07
CA LEU A 119 -25.61 4.31 0.73
C LEU A 119 -25.07 5.36 -0.25
N LYS A 120 -25.61 6.59 -0.14
CA LYS A 120 -25.21 7.78 -0.90
C LYS A 120 -23.72 8.18 -0.81
N GLY A 121 -23.02 7.78 0.26
CA GLY A 121 -21.59 8.11 0.45
C GLY A 121 -20.62 7.41 -0.50
N VAL A 122 -21.09 6.39 -1.22
CA VAL A 122 -20.31 5.71 -2.27
C VAL A 122 -20.15 6.61 -3.50
N SER A 123 -21.10 7.52 -3.75
CA SER A 123 -21.11 8.42 -4.91
C SER A 123 -19.88 9.33 -5.04
N GLU A 124 -19.31 9.80 -3.93
CA GLU A 124 -18.13 10.69 -3.96
C GLU A 124 -16.82 9.90 -4.11
N ALA A 125 -16.72 8.69 -3.54
CA ALA A 125 -15.56 7.83 -3.77
C ALA A 125 -15.57 7.18 -5.17
N VAL A 126 -16.76 6.98 -5.76
CA VAL A 126 -16.95 6.45 -7.11
C VAL A 126 -16.67 7.49 -8.20
N SER A 127 -16.52 8.78 -7.87
CA SER A 127 -16.01 9.76 -8.83
C SER A 127 -14.50 9.66 -9.05
N ALA A 128 -13.77 8.89 -8.24
CA ALA A 128 -12.35 8.63 -8.49
C ALA A 128 -12.19 7.79 -9.76
N GLU A 129 -11.17 8.10 -10.57
CA GLU A 129 -10.85 7.28 -11.72
C GLU A 129 -10.56 5.84 -11.26
N PRO A 130 -11.06 4.80 -11.96
CA PRO A 130 -10.85 3.41 -11.57
C PRO A 130 -9.38 3.09 -11.28
N THR A 131 -8.47 3.63 -12.11
CA THR A 131 -7.01 3.53 -11.97
C THR A 131 -6.50 4.02 -10.61
N ALA A 132 -7.06 5.11 -10.07
CA ALA A 132 -6.68 5.65 -8.77
C ALA A 132 -7.09 4.71 -7.63
N ILE A 133 -8.22 4.00 -7.76
CA ILE A 133 -8.66 3.01 -6.79
C ILE A 133 -7.69 1.83 -6.78
N LEU A 134 -7.32 1.30 -7.95
CA LEU A 134 -6.34 0.22 -8.03
C LEU A 134 -4.98 0.64 -7.49
N GLU A 135 -4.46 1.79 -7.91
CA GLU A 135 -3.20 2.34 -7.40
C GLU A 135 -3.24 2.39 -5.86
N ARG A 136 -4.37 2.82 -5.28
CA ARG A 136 -4.54 2.86 -3.82
C ARG A 136 -4.63 1.48 -3.17
N VAL A 137 -5.36 0.54 -3.75
CA VAL A 137 -5.43 -0.84 -3.25
C VAL A 137 -4.04 -1.48 -3.27
N ASN A 138 -3.35 -1.38 -4.40
CA ASN A 138 -2.05 -1.99 -4.58
C ASN A 138 -1.01 -1.39 -3.64
N SER A 139 -1.00 -0.07 -3.51
CA SER A 139 -0.07 0.65 -2.64
C SER A 139 -0.28 0.34 -1.15
N VAL A 140 -1.53 0.20 -0.69
CA VAL A 140 -1.85 -0.21 0.69
C VAL A 140 -1.50 -1.68 0.93
N LEU A 141 -1.75 -2.55 -0.05
CA LEU A 141 -1.55 -3.99 0.06
C LEU A 141 -0.18 -4.47 -0.45
N LYS A 142 0.72 -3.55 -0.83
CA LYS A 142 2.00 -3.90 -1.48
C LYS A 142 2.86 -4.83 -0.64
N ASP A 143 2.79 -4.66 0.68
CA ASP A 143 3.54 -5.47 1.64
C ASP A 143 2.79 -6.74 2.07
N PHE A 144 1.66 -7.13 1.46
CA PHE A 144 0.93 -8.35 1.83
C PHE A 144 1.19 -9.46 0.82
N THR A 145 1.50 -10.67 1.25
CA THR A 145 1.38 -11.84 0.39
C THR A 145 -0.07 -12.34 0.38
N PRO A 146 -0.47 -13.18 -0.58
CA PRO A 146 -1.77 -13.85 -0.52
C PRO A 146 -2.00 -14.58 0.82
N GLU A 147 -0.97 -15.23 1.36
CA GLU A 147 -1.03 -15.93 2.65
C GLU A 147 -1.21 -14.99 3.82
N ASP A 148 -0.63 -13.78 3.78
CA ASP A 148 -0.88 -12.76 4.81
C ASP A 148 -2.35 -12.35 4.82
N LEU A 149 -2.93 -12.09 3.63
CA LEU A 149 -4.33 -11.70 3.49
C LEU A 149 -5.30 -12.80 3.97
N GLN A 150 -4.95 -14.08 3.76
CA GLN A 150 -5.73 -15.22 4.26
C GLN A 150 -5.73 -15.30 5.79
N LYS A 151 -4.62 -14.95 6.44
CA LYS A 151 -4.47 -15.01 7.91
C LYS A 151 -5.12 -13.83 8.63
N LEU A 152 -5.39 -12.73 7.93
CA LEU A 152 -6.05 -11.56 8.54
C LEU A 152 -7.49 -11.89 8.96
N SER A 153 -7.89 -11.36 10.11
CA SER A 153 -9.29 -11.40 10.54
C SER A 153 -10.19 -10.59 9.60
N ASP A 154 -11.50 -10.86 9.61
CA ASP A 154 -12.48 -10.07 8.85
C ASP A 154 -12.50 -8.60 9.28
N GLU A 155 -12.26 -8.38 10.58
CA GLU A 155 -12.18 -7.04 11.17
C GLU A 155 -10.94 -6.28 10.66
N ASP A 156 -9.79 -6.96 10.56
CA ASP A 156 -8.57 -6.41 9.97
C ASP A 156 -8.76 -6.04 8.50
N LEU A 157 -9.32 -6.96 7.69
CA LEU A 157 -9.60 -6.70 6.27
C LEU A 157 -10.57 -5.53 6.11
N SER A 158 -11.63 -5.48 6.92
CA SER A 158 -12.57 -4.36 6.96
C SER A 158 -11.87 -3.04 7.30
N SER A 159 -10.95 -3.06 8.25
CA SER A 159 -10.20 -1.88 8.68
C SER A 159 -9.22 -1.42 7.60
N LEU A 160 -8.54 -2.34 6.91
CA LEU A 160 -7.70 -2.05 5.74
C LEU A 160 -8.50 -1.43 4.59
N SER A 161 -9.71 -1.91 4.34
CA SER A 161 -10.59 -1.29 3.34
C SER A 161 -10.92 0.17 3.68
N SER A 162 -10.99 0.51 4.96
CA SER A 162 -11.18 1.89 5.41
C SER A 162 -9.95 2.75 5.10
N VAL A 163 -8.74 2.21 5.20
CA VAL A 163 -7.50 2.93 4.82
C VAL A 163 -7.47 3.26 3.33
N VAL A 164 -7.94 2.33 2.49
CA VAL A 164 -8.07 2.57 1.04
C VAL A 164 -9.11 3.66 0.77
N MET A 165 -10.33 3.49 1.27
CA MET A 165 -11.46 4.37 0.94
C MET A 165 -11.31 5.78 1.55
N ASP A 166 -10.87 5.89 2.80
CA ASP A 166 -10.65 7.21 3.43
C ASP A 166 -9.42 7.92 2.83
N GLY A 167 -8.47 7.16 2.27
CA GLY A 167 -7.37 7.70 1.48
C GLY A 167 -7.84 8.36 0.18
N LEU A 168 -8.76 7.72 -0.53
CA LEU A 168 -9.37 8.25 -1.76
C LEU A 168 -10.23 9.49 -1.50
N ALA A 169 -10.92 9.54 -0.36
CA ALA A 169 -11.84 10.62 -0.01
C ALA A 169 -11.15 11.91 0.49
N GLY A 170 -9.81 11.99 0.46
CA GLY A 170 -9.06 13.07 1.07
C GLY A 170 -9.14 12.98 2.59
N PHE A 171 -8.16 12.29 3.17
CA PHE A 171 -7.99 11.97 4.59
C PHE A 171 -8.90 12.71 5.59
N LYS A 172 -9.71 11.95 6.32
CA LYS A 172 -10.45 12.44 7.49
C LYS A 172 -9.95 11.72 8.74
N ALA A 173 -9.03 12.36 9.46
CA ALA A 173 -8.56 11.90 10.76
C ALA A 173 -9.74 11.59 11.69
N GLY A 174 -9.69 10.47 12.41
CA GLY A 174 -10.58 10.22 13.55
C GLY A 174 -11.58 9.07 13.39
N LYS A 175 -11.64 8.39 12.23
CA LYS A 175 -12.42 7.15 12.15
C LYS A 175 -11.68 6.00 12.81
N ARG A 176 -12.34 5.33 13.76
CA ARG A 176 -11.78 4.19 14.50
C ARG A 176 -11.27 3.08 13.57
N GLU A 177 -12.00 2.77 12.51
CA GLU A 177 -11.61 1.69 11.58
C GLU A 177 -10.35 2.05 10.78
N TYR A 178 -10.17 3.33 10.43
CA TYR A 178 -8.94 3.80 9.78
C TYR A 178 -7.73 3.62 10.69
N HIS A 179 -7.87 3.97 11.98
CA HIS A 179 -6.81 3.82 12.96
C HIS A 179 -6.43 2.35 13.13
N GLN A 180 -7.42 1.47 13.20
CA GLN A 180 -7.21 0.03 13.28
C GLN A 180 -6.53 -0.51 12.01
N GLY A 181 -6.94 -0.08 10.82
CA GLY A 181 -6.32 -0.50 9.57
C GLY A 181 -4.86 -0.06 9.49
N MET A 182 -4.55 1.17 9.92
CA MET A 182 -3.17 1.67 10.02
C MET A 182 -2.33 0.87 11.03
N ALA A 183 -2.91 0.49 12.17
CA ALA A 183 -2.25 -0.38 13.14
C ALA A 183 -1.99 -1.78 12.57
N THR A 184 -2.94 -2.35 11.83
CA THR A 184 -2.78 -3.64 11.13
C THR A 184 -1.67 -3.58 10.08
N LEU A 185 -1.60 -2.50 9.27
CA LEU A 185 -0.50 -2.27 8.33
C LEU A 185 0.85 -2.26 9.05
N ALA A 186 0.95 -1.47 10.13
CA ALA A 186 2.18 -1.35 10.88
C ALA A 186 2.60 -2.66 11.55
N ARG A 187 1.64 -3.43 12.06
CA ARG A 187 1.89 -4.75 12.66
C ARG A 187 2.44 -5.74 11.63
N VAL A 188 1.77 -5.91 10.50
CA VAL A 188 2.20 -6.86 9.45
C VAL A 188 3.56 -6.48 8.90
N ARG A 189 3.80 -5.18 8.64
CA ARG A 189 5.11 -4.73 8.18
C ARG A 189 6.19 -4.95 9.22
N THR A 190 5.90 -4.73 10.50
CA THR A 190 6.81 -5.05 11.61
C THR A 190 7.17 -6.54 11.63
N GLU A 191 6.19 -7.43 11.53
CA GLU A 191 6.41 -8.88 11.50
C GLU A 191 7.35 -9.29 10.34
N LYS A 192 7.16 -8.71 9.15
CA LYS A 192 8.01 -8.95 7.98
C LYS A 192 9.44 -8.47 8.16
N LEU A 193 9.63 -7.26 8.67
CA LEU A 193 10.95 -6.71 8.95
C LEU A 193 11.69 -7.57 9.97
N LEU A 194 11.00 -8.02 11.02
CA LEU A 194 11.60 -8.91 12.03
C LEU A 194 11.92 -10.30 11.47
N ALA A 195 11.11 -10.83 10.55
CA ALA A 195 11.40 -12.11 9.89
C ALA A 195 12.67 -12.03 9.02
N LYS A 196 12.97 -10.87 8.45
CA LYS A 196 14.20 -10.58 7.69
C LYS A 196 15.44 -10.34 8.58
N ARG A 197 15.27 -10.24 9.90
CA ARG A 197 16.36 -9.94 10.83
C ARG A 197 17.39 -11.08 10.87
N GLY A 198 18.66 -10.74 10.68
CA GLY A 198 19.77 -11.71 10.71
C GLY A 198 19.90 -12.54 9.42
N GLN A 199 19.05 -12.29 8.42
CA GLN A 199 19.27 -12.80 7.07
C GLN A 199 20.39 -12.02 6.38
N GLU A 200 21.00 -12.63 5.37
CA GLU A 200 21.98 -11.93 4.54
C GLU A 200 21.34 -10.70 3.89
N LEU A 201 22.03 -9.57 4.00
CA LEU A 201 21.56 -8.30 3.46
C LEU A 201 21.92 -8.24 1.98
N ASP A 202 20.91 -8.06 1.13
CA ASP A 202 21.13 -7.81 -0.29
C ASP A 202 21.57 -6.35 -0.47
N LYS A 203 22.80 -6.18 -0.97
CA LYS A 203 23.48 -4.89 -1.08
C LYS A 203 23.70 -4.55 -2.54
N TYR A 204 23.26 -3.36 -2.92
CA TYR A 204 23.45 -2.84 -4.25
C TYR A 204 24.15 -1.47 -4.23
N GLU A 205 25.22 -1.35 -5.01
CA GLU A 205 26.00 -0.12 -5.19
C GLU A 205 25.83 0.35 -6.64
N PRO A 206 24.99 1.37 -6.91
CA PRO A 206 24.76 1.85 -8.26
C PRO A 206 25.98 2.55 -8.87
N TYR A 207 26.92 3.02 -8.03
CA TYR A 207 28.08 3.78 -8.47
C TYR A 207 29.35 3.21 -7.87
N LYS A 208 30.36 2.95 -8.71
CA LYS A 208 31.71 2.65 -8.23
C LYS A 208 32.26 3.90 -7.54
N ALA A 209 32.85 3.72 -6.35
CA ALA A 209 33.49 4.79 -5.59
C ALA A 209 34.44 5.59 -6.50
N VAL A 210 34.09 6.84 -6.79
CA VAL A 210 35.01 7.78 -7.42
C VAL A 210 35.95 8.24 -6.32
N LYS A 211 37.27 8.19 -6.57
CA LYS A 211 38.35 8.40 -5.57
C LYS A 211 38.23 9.67 -4.71
N ASP A 212 37.39 10.63 -5.12
CA ASP A 212 37.28 11.95 -4.51
C ASP A 212 35.86 12.30 -4.02
N MET A 213 34.92 11.34 -4.00
CA MET A 213 33.52 11.61 -3.65
C MET A 213 33.13 11.19 -2.23
N GLN A 214 32.16 11.96 -1.71
CA GLN A 214 31.40 11.76 -0.48
C GLN A 214 30.90 10.31 -0.34
N ALA A 215 30.62 9.89 0.91
CA ALA A 215 30.16 8.55 1.28
C ALA A 215 29.24 7.91 0.21
N VAL A 216 29.70 6.78 -0.36
CA VAL A 216 28.99 6.09 -1.44
C VAL A 216 27.65 5.55 -0.89
N PRO A 217 26.52 5.81 -1.58
CA PRO A 217 25.24 5.23 -1.20
C PRO A 217 25.24 3.72 -1.48
N VAL A 218 25.00 2.94 -0.43
CA VAL A 218 24.82 1.49 -0.51
C VAL A 218 23.37 1.19 -0.17
N TYR A 219 22.62 0.68 -1.15
CA TYR A 219 21.22 0.33 -0.97
C TYR A 219 21.13 -1.07 -0.37
N ILE A 220 20.30 -1.22 0.65
CA ILE A 220 20.13 -2.47 1.40
C ILE A 220 18.67 -2.88 1.35
N HIS A 221 18.41 -4.07 0.81
CA HIS A 221 17.19 -4.82 1.09
C HIS A 221 17.44 -5.79 2.24
N GLY A 222 16.56 -5.77 3.24
CA GLY A 222 16.71 -6.54 4.48
C GLY A 222 16.55 -5.70 5.74
N THR A 223 16.85 -6.32 6.87
CA THR A 223 16.72 -5.69 8.19
C THR A 223 17.93 -6.05 9.03
N SER A 224 18.62 -5.05 9.56
CA SER A 224 19.80 -5.26 10.41
C SER A 224 19.46 -6.16 11.60
N GLU A 225 20.40 -7.01 12.02
CA GLU A 225 20.28 -7.83 13.23
C GLU A 225 20.00 -7.00 14.50
N ARG A 226 20.38 -5.72 14.47
CA ARG A 226 20.20 -4.75 15.54
C ARG A 226 18.75 -4.31 15.75
N VAL A 227 17.86 -4.54 14.78
CA VAL A 227 16.47 -4.07 14.87
C VAL A 227 15.73 -4.75 16.02
N LYS A 228 15.10 -3.93 16.86
CA LYS A 228 14.31 -4.37 18.01
C LYS A 228 12.88 -3.87 17.92
N THR A 229 11.93 -4.69 18.36
CA THR A 229 10.55 -4.22 18.58
C THR A 229 10.50 -3.41 19.87
N VAL A 230 9.83 -2.27 19.82
CA VAL A 230 9.45 -1.49 21.00
C VAL A 230 7.96 -1.71 21.21
N ARG A 231 7.60 -2.56 22.16
CA ARG A 231 6.20 -2.81 22.50
C ARG A 231 5.82 -1.94 23.68
N PRO A 232 4.79 -1.08 23.55
CA PRO A 232 4.10 -0.54 24.71
C PRO A 232 3.52 -1.72 25.52
N LYS A 233 4.09 -2.04 26.68
CA LYS A 233 3.48 -2.92 27.68
C LYS A 233 2.15 -2.33 28.11
N ALA A 234 1.12 -3.18 28.21
CA ALA A 234 -0.24 -2.75 28.50
C ALA A 234 -0.52 -2.52 30.00
N GLU A 235 0.44 -2.71 30.90
CA GLU A 235 0.16 -2.81 32.34
C GLU A 235 0.79 -1.70 33.20
N GLU A 236 0.00 -1.29 34.18
CA GLU A 236 0.21 -0.20 35.13
C GLU A 236 1.43 -0.45 36.03
N GLY A 237 2.46 0.38 35.88
CA GLY A 237 3.61 0.44 36.76
C GLY A 237 4.22 1.84 36.72
N VAL A 238 4.56 2.38 37.88
CA VAL A 238 5.06 3.75 38.06
C VAL A 238 6.35 3.96 37.24
N ALA A 239 6.31 4.93 36.33
CA ALA A 239 7.37 5.25 35.40
C ALA A 239 8.63 5.76 36.12
N SER A 240 9.72 4.99 36.07
CA SER A 240 11.07 5.55 36.09
C SER A 240 11.41 6.12 34.71
N LYS A 241 12.35 7.09 34.64
CA LYS A 241 12.85 7.78 33.42
C LYS A 241 12.44 7.11 32.10
N GLN A 242 11.35 7.63 31.55
CA GLN A 242 10.78 7.35 30.23
C GLN A 242 10.67 5.85 29.89
N ASP A 243 9.72 5.18 30.53
CA ASP A 243 9.28 3.87 30.07
C ASP A 243 8.65 3.99 28.66
N LEU A 244 9.46 3.75 27.63
CA LEU A 244 9.03 3.68 26.23
C LEU A 244 8.09 2.51 25.96
N THR A 245 7.90 1.64 26.95
CA THR A 245 6.87 0.61 26.95
C THR A 245 5.58 1.09 27.59
N SER A 246 5.45 2.33 28.06
CA SER A 246 4.16 2.86 28.52
C SER A 246 3.22 3.12 27.35
N PRO A 247 1.90 2.86 27.47
CA PRO A 247 0.90 3.29 26.48
C PRO A 247 0.78 4.81 26.38
N ARG A 248 1.43 5.56 27.27
CA ARG A 248 1.54 7.03 27.26
C ARG A 248 2.97 7.52 26.99
N ALA A 249 3.81 6.69 26.36
CA ALA A 249 5.12 7.11 25.91
C ALA A 249 4.97 8.31 24.96
N VAL A 250 5.72 9.38 25.25
CA VAL A 250 5.77 10.58 24.43
C VAL A 250 6.93 10.46 23.47
N PHE A 251 6.62 10.62 22.19
CA PHE A 251 7.60 10.66 21.11
C PHE A 251 7.68 12.06 20.54
N ARG A 252 8.77 12.37 19.87
CA ARG A 252 8.99 13.61 19.13
C ARG A 252 9.11 13.32 17.64
N HIS A 253 8.48 14.14 16.82
CA HIS A 253 8.72 14.20 15.38
C HIS A 253 9.22 15.60 15.01
N TYR A 254 10.38 15.65 14.35
CA TYR A 254 10.95 16.88 13.81
C TYR A 254 10.39 17.20 12.43
N THR A 255 10.21 18.48 12.14
CA THR A 255 9.52 18.93 10.92
C THR A 255 9.86 20.39 10.57
N THR A 256 9.40 20.85 9.41
CA THR A 256 9.47 22.27 9.02
C THR A 256 8.33 23.07 9.66
N LYS A 257 8.33 24.39 9.51
CA LYS A 257 7.24 25.24 10.01
C LYS A 257 5.89 24.86 9.39
N GLU A 258 5.87 24.68 8.08
CA GLU A 258 4.68 24.30 7.30
C GLU A 258 4.22 22.89 7.69
N GLY A 259 5.18 21.98 7.93
CA GLY A 259 4.90 20.64 8.40
C GLY A 259 4.24 20.65 9.79
N LEU A 260 4.73 21.47 10.72
CA LEU A 260 4.10 21.65 12.03
C LEU A 260 2.65 22.13 11.89
N GLU A 261 2.39 23.16 11.09
CA GLU A 261 1.04 23.68 10.85
C GLU A 261 0.10 22.60 10.28
N ALA A 262 0.58 21.84 9.28
CA ALA A 262 -0.17 20.74 8.68
C ALA A 262 -0.48 19.62 9.68
N ILE A 263 0.47 19.26 10.54
CA ILE A 263 0.30 18.22 11.57
C ILE A 263 -0.69 18.70 12.64
N LEU A 264 -0.61 19.96 13.08
CA LEU A 264 -1.52 20.51 14.07
C LEU A 264 -2.96 20.60 13.56
N SER A 265 -3.14 20.89 12.27
CA SER A 265 -4.45 20.94 11.61
C SER A 265 -5.03 19.54 11.42
N SER A 266 -4.25 18.61 10.85
CA SER A 266 -4.71 17.27 10.50
C SER A 266 -4.76 16.28 11.67
N LYS A 267 -4.02 16.55 12.76
CA LYS A 267 -3.77 15.61 13.87
C LYS A 267 -3.19 14.27 13.39
N ALA A 268 -2.36 14.32 12.34
CA ALA A 268 -1.74 13.14 11.76
C ALA A 268 -0.32 13.42 11.23
N LEU A 269 0.49 12.38 11.15
CA LEU A 269 1.78 12.39 10.48
C LEU A 269 1.68 11.66 9.15
N LEU A 270 2.12 12.29 8.07
CA LEU A 270 2.27 11.59 6.79
C LEU A 270 3.48 10.65 6.84
N ASN A 271 3.34 9.47 6.26
CA ASN A 271 4.46 8.56 6.05
C ASN A 271 5.56 9.22 5.18
N GLY A 272 6.81 8.97 5.56
CA GLY A 272 7.97 9.47 4.84
C GLY A 272 8.18 8.77 3.50
N TYR A 273 8.82 9.47 2.55
CA TYR A 273 9.32 8.88 1.32
C TYR A 273 10.78 8.41 1.44
N LEU A 274 11.49 8.81 2.50
CA LEU A 274 12.86 8.38 2.73
C LEU A 274 12.87 7.13 3.60
N PRO A 275 13.66 6.10 3.23
CA PRO A 275 13.97 5.01 4.12
C PRO A 275 14.92 5.43 5.24
N TYR A 276 15.17 4.53 6.19
CA TYR A 276 16.19 4.70 7.21
C TYR A 276 17.58 4.75 6.57
N ILE A 277 18.38 5.74 7.00
CA ILE A 277 19.72 5.97 6.48
C ILE A 277 20.70 5.91 7.65
N GLU A 278 21.63 4.97 7.57
CA GLU A 278 22.76 4.88 8.50
C GLU A 278 23.97 5.52 7.83
N LEU A 279 24.48 6.59 8.47
CA LEU A 279 25.67 7.28 8.02
C LEU A 279 26.87 6.77 8.80
N ILE A 280 27.78 6.06 8.12
CA ILE A 280 29.11 5.78 8.65
C ILE A 280 30.02 6.90 8.15
N VAL A 281 30.38 7.79 9.06
CA VAL A 281 31.13 9.02 8.76
C VAL A 281 32.37 8.69 7.92
N TYR A 282 32.51 9.36 6.78
CA TYR A 282 33.59 9.21 5.80
C TYR A 282 33.70 7.86 5.07
N VAL A 283 32.80 6.91 5.32
CA VAL A 283 32.89 5.55 4.74
C VAL A 283 31.73 5.28 3.79
N ALA A 284 30.49 5.29 4.31
CA ALA A 284 29.34 4.81 3.55
C ALA A 284 28.04 5.44 4.04
N ARG A 285 27.07 5.51 3.12
CA ARG A 285 25.69 5.85 3.42
C ARG A 285 24.83 4.63 3.13
N TYR A 286 24.47 3.87 4.17
CA TYR A 286 23.60 2.70 4.03
C TYR A 286 22.14 3.14 4.02
N ILE A 287 21.42 2.77 2.96
CA ILE A 287 20.02 3.14 2.72
C ILE A 287 19.18 1.86 2.81
N TYR A 288 18.47 1.67 3.92
CA TYR A 288 17.68 0.46 4.17
C TYR A 288 16.27 0.60 3.59
N GLU A 289 16.08 0.23 2.33
CA GLU A 289 14.85 0.52 1.55
C GLU A 289 13.58 -0.09 2.17
N ASP A 290 13.72 -1.22 2.85
CA ASP A 290 12.63 -1.87 3.58
C ASP A 290 12.20 -1.10 4.85
N LEU A 291 13.09 -0.29 5.44
CA LEU A 291 12.84 0.47 6.66
C LEU A 291 12.27 1.86 6.33
N SER A 292 11.00 1.90 5.95
CA SER A 292 10.24 3.13 5.70
C SER A 292 8.99 3.23 6.57
N GLY A 293 8.47 4.46 6.70
CA GLY A 293 7.30 4.78 7.50
C GLY A 293 7.40 6.14 8.16
N VAL A 294 6.98 6.24 9.42
CA VAL A 294 7.07 7.47 10.21
C VAL A 294 8.18 7.34 11.25
N PHE A 295 9.20 8.18 11.12
CA PHE A 295 10.30 8.26 12.09
C PHE A 295 9.95 9.17 13.26
N LEU A 296 10.28 8.69 14.44
CA LEU A 296 10.04 9.30 15.73
C LEU A 296 11.32 9.26 16.56
N THR A 297 11.42 10.12 17.56
CA THR A 297 12.47 10.08 18.58
C THR A 297 11.91 10.37 19.96
N VAL A 298 12.74 10.55 20.98
CA VAL A 298 12.33 11.01 22.32
C VAL A 298 12.51 12.54 22.44
N PRO A 299 11.68 13.23 23.23
CA PRO A 299 11.81 14.67 23.48
C PRO A 299 13.20 15.16 23.92
N GLU A 300 13.98 14.29 24.56
CA GLU A 300 15.31 14.57 25.08
C GLU A 300 16.40 14.51 24.01
N ALA A 301 16.15 13.81 22.89
CA ALA A 301 17.09 13.72 21.79
C ALA A 301 17.07 15.02 20.98
N SER A 302 18.26 15.54 20.63
CA SER A 302 18.33 16.69 19.74
C SER A 302 18.16 16.24 18.29
N GLY A 303 17.66 17.13 17.42
CA GLY A 303 17.53 16.84 15.99
C GLY A 303 18.86 16.42 15.37
N ARG A 304 19.96 17.02 15.79
CA ARG A 304 21.31 16.66 15.33
C ARG A 304 21.68 15.21 15.67
N ASP A 305 21.35 14.73 16.86
CA ASP A 305 21.67 13.37 17.31
C ASP A 305 20.93 12.29 16.51
N VAL A 306 19.81 12.65 15.91
CA VAL A 306 18.98 11.76 15.07
C VAL A 306 19.05 12.10 13.58
N GLY A 307 20.03 12.90 13.16
CA GLY A 307 20.27 13.19 11.74
C GLY A 307 19.24 14.09 11.08
N VAL A 308 18.47 14.86 11.87
CA VAL A 308 17.51 15.84 11.38
C VAL A 308 18.26 17.11 10.95
N PRO A 309 18.02 17.62 9.74
CA PRO A 309 18.73 18.77 9.23
C PRO A 309 18.21 20.09 9.87
N PRO A 310 19.01 21.16 9.92
CA PRO A 310 18.69 22.39 10.67
C PRO A 310 17.38 23.10 10.25
N GLU A 311 16.96 22.94 8.99
CA GLU A 311 15.70 23.47 8.47
C GLU A 311 14.46 22.81 9.13
N GLN A 312 14.62 21.63 9.71
CA GLN A 312 13.58 20.88 10.42
C GLN A 312 13.65 21.11 11.95
N ARG A 313 13.84 22.37 12.36
CA ARG A 313 13.97 22.75 13.78
C ARG A 313 12.64 22.81 14.55
N TYR A 314 11.50 22.67 13.88
CA TYR A 314 10.20 22.57 14.55
C TYR A 314 9.93 21.14 14.97
N TYR A 315 9.13 20.96 16.01
CA TYR A 315 8.79 19.63 16.48
C TYR A 315 7.36 19.52 16.99
N VAL A 316 6.85 18.28 16.98
CA VAL A 316 5.62 17.88 17.65
C VAL A 316 5.96 16.73 18.59
N ASP A 317 5.58 16.91 19.86
CA ASP A 317 5.56 15.84 20.86
C ASP A 317 4.17 15.18 20.83
N LEU A 318 4.14 13.85 20.75
CA LEU A 318 2.94 13.08 20.46
C LEU A 318 2.89 11.75 21.20
N GLU A 319 1.67 11.27 21.43
CA GLU A 319 1.35 9.91 21.80
C GLU A 319 0.81 9.17 20.56
N LEU A 320 1.24 7.93 20.37
CA LEU A 320 0.65 7.03 19.37
C LEU A 320 -0.62 6.39 19.92
N PRO A 321 -1.65 6.16 19.08
CA PRO A 321 -2.80 5.37 19.48
C PRO A 321 -2.38 3.94 19.90
N LYS A 322 -3.23 3.29 20.70
CA LYS A 322 -3.03 1.89 21.07
C LYS A 322 -3.00 0.99 19.83
N GLY A 323 -2.15 -0.04 19.85
CA GLY A 323 -2.08 -1.07 18.81
C GLY A 323 -1.03 -0.84 17.73
N PHE A 324 -0.40 0.34 17.66
CA PHE A 324 0.71 0.57 16.74
C PHE A 324 1.97 -0.15 17.20
N SER A 325 2.57 -0.90 16.27
CA SER A 325 3.89 -1.50 16.45
C SER A 325 4.99 -0.47 16.15
N LEU A 326 5.97 -0.38 17.04
CA LEU A 326 7.19 0.37 16.82
C LEU A 326 8.38 -0.57 16.71
N ILE A 327 9.35 -0.17 15.90
CA ILE A 327 10.69 -0.76 15.90
C ILE A 327 11.74 0.32 16.16
N GLN A 328 12.86 -0.08 16.73
CA GLN A 328 14.07 0.73 16.83
C GLN A 328 15.08 0.14 15.82
N PRO A 329 15.35 0.85 14.71
CA PRO A 329 16.27 0.37 13.68
C PRO A 329 17.69 0.13 14.19
N ASP A 330 18.16 0.98 15.09
CA ASP A 330 19.47 0.88 15.71
C ASP A 330 19.36 1.22 17.20
N PRO A 331 19.76 0.34 18.13
CA PRO A 331 19.67 0.57 19.56
C PRO A 331 20.61 1.68 20.07
N ILE A 332 21.60 2.09 19.28
CA ILE A 332 22.54 3.16 19.63
C ILE A 332 21.85 4.53 19.55
N TYR A 333 20.96 4.71 18.58
CA TYR A 333 20.26 5.97 18.36
C TYR A 333 18.82 5.90 18.90
N PRO A 334 18.29 6.97 19.51
CA PRO A 334 16.90 7.01 19.97
C PRO A 334 15.94 7.28 18.79
N ILE A 335 16.09 6.53 17.70
CA ILE A 335 15.24 6.61 16.51
C ILE A 335 14.27 5.44 16.54
N PHE A 336 12.97 5.76 16.49
CA PHE A 336 11.90 4.79 16.41
C PHE A 336 11.21 4.94 15.06
N LEU A 337 10.66 3.84 14.58
CA LEU A 337 9.95 3.77 13.31
C LEU A 337 8.62 3.10 13.56
N VAL A 338 7.53 3.76 13.16
CA VAL A 338 6.25 3.10 12.90
C VAL A 338 6.31 2.59 11.46
N PRO A 339 6.52 1.29 11.22
CA PRO A 339 6.75 0.79 9.87
C PRO A 339 5.48 0.95 9.05
N LEU A 340 5.55 1.66 7.93
CA LEU A 340 4.43 1.82 7.01
C LEU A 340 4.98 1.76 5.58
N PRO A 341 4.18 1.41 4.57
CA PRO A 341 4.54 1.61 3.17
C PRO A 341 5.18 2.98 2.96
N GLY A 342 6.42 3.04 2.44
CA GLY A 342 7.04 4.32 2.07
C GLY A 342 6.20 5.04 1.01
N ARG A 343 6.05 6.36 1.16
CA ARG A 343 5.37 7.21 0.18
C ARG A 343 6.24 7.40 -1.06
N THR A 344 5.65 7.40 -2.25
CA THR A 344 6.38 7.78 -3.47
C THR A 344 6.40 9.30 -3.63
N ARG A 345 7.54 9.87 -4.02
CA ARG A 345 7.63 11.32 -4.32
C ARG A 345 6.69 11.67 -5.47
N GLY A 346 6.01 12.81 -5.39
CA GLY A 346 5.00 13.22 -6.38
C GLY A 346 5.49 13.14 -7.83
N TRP A 347 6.67 13.69 -8.12
CA TRP A 347 7.23 13.65 -9.48
C TRP A 347 7.57 12.23 -10.00
N ILE A 348 7.87 11.28 -9.11
CA ILE A 348 8.09 9.86 -9.47
C ILE A 348 6.73 9.20 -9.75
N ALA A 349 5.72 9.46 -8.91
CA ALA A 349 4.36 8.96 -9.13
C ALA A 349 3.77 9.52 -10.44
N ASP A 350 4.04 10.78 -10.75
CA ASP A 350 3.62 11.41 -12.01
C ASP A 350 4.33 10.79 -13.21
N ALA A 351 5.64 10.53 -13.12
CA ALA A 351 6.38 9.80 -14.16
C ALA A 351 5.79 8.39 -14.37
N TYR A 352 5.46 7.68 -13.30
CA TYR A 352 4.78 6.39 -13.39
C TYR A 352 3.42 6.50 -14.10
N ARG A 353 2.57 7.46 -13.74
CA ARG A 353 1.27 7.64 -14.38
C ARG A 353 1.36 8.00 -15.86
N LYS A 354 2.39 8.75 -16.26
CA LYS A 354 2.70 9.02 -17.67
C LYS A 354 3.15 7.77 -18.42
N TRP A 355 4.06 7.00 -17.81
CA TRP A 355 4.52 5.72 -18.34
C TRP A 355 3.34 4.76 -18.61
N MET A 356 2.42 4.68 -17.66
CA MET A 356 1.19 3.87 -17.73
C MET A 356 0.26 4.26 -18.88
N LYS A 357 0.29 5.54 -19.29
CA LYS A 357 -0.49 6.06 -20.41
C LYS A 357 0.23 5.88 -21.76
N GLY A 358 1.46 5.37 -21.75
CA GLY A 358 2.30 5.29 -22.94
C GLY A 358 2.83 6.66 -23.40
N GLU A 359 2.88 7.65 -22.50
CA GLU A 359 3.49 8.95 -22.80
C GLU A 359 5.03 8.83 -22.83
N ASP A 360 5.66 9.64 -23.67
CA ASP A 360 7.12 9.68 -23.77
C ASP A 360 7.76 10.18 -22.47
N LEU A 361 8.76 9.43 -22.00
CA LEU A 361 9.54 9.74 -20.81
C LEU A 361 11.03 9.79 -21.14
N SER A 362 11.80 10.52 -20.33
CA SER A 362 13.25 10.39 -20.38
C SER A 362 13.69 8.97 -19.96
N PRO A 363 14.84 8.44 -20.44
CA PRO A 363 15.30 7.10 -20.05
C PRO A 363 15.42 6.90 -18.53
N GLU A 364 15.78 7.94 -17.78
CA GLU A 364 15.85 7.89 -16.32
C GLU A 364 14.47 7.74 -15.68
N GLN A 365 13.48 8.52 -16.14
CA GLN A 365 12.10 8.42 -15.65
C GLN A 365 11.47 7.08 -16.01
N GLU A 366 11.73 6.55 -17.20
CA GLU A 366 11.24 5.24 -17.61
C GLU A 366 11.85 4.12 -16.72
N ALA A 367 13.15 4.19 -16.42
CA ALA A 367 13.79 3.24 -15.52
C ALA A 367 13.20 3.29 -14.10
N GLN A 368 12.92 4.49 -13.59
CA GLN A 368 12.26 4.68 -12.30
C GLN A 368 10.82 4.17 -12.30
N ALA A 369 10.05 4.45 -13.35
CA ALA A 369 8.68 3.96 -13.50
C ALA A 369 8.63 2.42 -13.55
N LYS A 370 9.52 1.78 -14.30
CA LYS A 370 9.65 0.32 -14.36
C LYS A 370 10.01 -0.28 -13.00
N ARG A 371 10.96 0.32 -12.28
CA ARG A 371 11.30 -0.11 -10.92
C ARG A 371 10.09 0.02 -9.99
N LEU A 372 9.38 1.14 -10.07
CA LEU A 372 8.18 1.35 -9.27
C LEU A 372 7.08 0.34 -9.61
N ASP A 373 6.90 -0.03 -10.88
CA ASP A 373 5.95 -1.08 -11.29
C ASP A 373 6.29 -2.43 -10.64
N GLN A 374 7.58 -2.80 -10.64
CA GLN A 374 8.09 -4.02 -9.99
C GLN A 374 7.86 -4.01 -8.46
N GLU A 375 7.86 -2.82 -7.85
CA GLU A 375 7.56 -2.61 -6.43
C GLU A 375 6.05 -2.58 -6.11
N GLY A 376 5.19 -2.78 -7.12
CA GLY A 376 3.72 -2.79 -6.98
C GLY A 376 3.07 -1.41 -7.16
N GLY A 377 3.79 -0.46 -7.75
CA GLY A 377 3.33 0.89 -8.06
C GLY A 377 3.64 1.95 -6.99
N PRO A 378 3.14 3.18 -7.17
CA PRO A 378 3.36 4.28 -6.25
C PRO A 378 2.93 3.95 -4.81
N GLY A 379 3.79 4.23 -3.85
CA GLY A 379 3.49 4.09 -2.43
C GLY A 379 2.41 5.08 -1.96
N PRO A 380 1.56 4.68 -1.00
CA PRO A 380 0.40 5.46 -0.62
C PRO A 380 0.76 6.66 0.25
N ASP A 381 -0.02 7.74 0.15
CA ASP A 381 -0.08 8.80 1.15
C ASP A 381 -0.88 8.32 2.36
N LEU A 382 -0.21 7.85 3.39
CA LEU A 382 -0.82 7.37 4.62
C LEU A 382 -0.64 8.38 5.73
N ALA A 383 -1.71 8.67 6.44
CA ALA A 383 -1.73 9.65 7.52
C ALA A 383 -1.86 8.91 8.86
N LEU A 384 -0.74 8.70 9.54
CA LEU A 384 -0.69 8.10 10.87
C LEU A 384 -1.43 8.99 11.88
N PRO A 385 -2.56 8.56 12.46
CA PRO A 385 -3.25 9.34 13.48
C PRO A 385 -2.38 9.48 14.73
N ILE A 386 -2.32 10.69 15.30
CA ILE A 386 -1.54 10.98 16.51
C ILE A 386 -2.36 11.78 17.53
N LYS A 387 -1.97 11.72 18.79
CA LYS A 387 -2.41 12.67 19.81
C LYS A 387 -1.26 13.63 20.12
N VAL A 388 -1.42 14.89 19.74
CA VAL A 388 -0.44 15.94 20.05
C VAL A 388 -0.48 16.26 21.54
N VAL A 389 0.67 16.22 22.21
CA VAL A 389 0.84 16.58 23.64
C VAL A 389 1.67 17.84 23.83
N GLY A 390 2.51 18.20 22.86
CA GLY A 390 3.32 19.42 22.86
C GLY A 390 3.84 19.74 21.47
N HIS A 391 4.34 20.96 21.26
CA HIS A 391 5.02 21.35 20.03
C HIS A 391 5.87 22.59 20.27
N GLY A 392 6.82 22.86 19.39
CA GLY A 392 7.66 24.05 19.49
C GLY A 392 8.70 24.15 18.40
N GLU A 393 9.66 25.04 18.65
CA GLU A 393 10.84 25.29 17.83
C GLU A 393 12.07 25.09 18.72
N VAL A 394 13.04 24.32 18.24
CA VAL A 394 14.36 24.20 18.89
C VAL A 394 15.14 25.49 18.62
N LYS A 395 15.62 26.11 19.70
CA LYS A 395 16.38 27.36 19.65
C LYS A 395 17.83 27.16 19.26
#